data_AF-N4UL43-F1
#
_entry.id   AF-N4UL43-F1
#
_cell.length_a   1.000
_cell.length_b   1.000
_cell.length_c   1.000
_cell.angle_alpha   90.00
_cell.angle_beta   90.00
_cell.angle_gamma   90.00
#
_symmetry.space_group_name_H-M   'P 1'
#
loop_
_entity.id
_entity.type
_entity.pdbx_description
1 polymer ?
#
loop_
_entity_poly.entity_id
_entity_poly.type
_entity_poly.pdbx_seq_one_letter_code
_entity_poly.pdbx_strand_id
1 'polypeptide(L)' 'EIKHLIRDFIIYISKTKFFSTFYIIFKATFIESNIQGGFKGARLMPFNLETIILKLNI' A
#
# COMPACT_ATOMS: atom_id res chain seq x y z
N GLU A 1 -15.09 -12.37 -23.35
CA GLU A 1 -15.51 -11.01 -22.96
C GLU A 1 -14.57 -10.35 -21.95
N ILE A 2 -14.45 -10.84 -20.71
CA ILE A 2 -13.61 -10.24 -19.64
C ILE A 2 -12.11 -10.11 -20.02
N LYS A 3 -11.53 -11.12 -20.70
CA LYS A 3 -10.12 -11.10 -21.14
C LYS A 3 -9.78 -9.94 -22.08
N HIS A 4 -10.72 -9.51 -22.94
CA HIS A 4 -10.49 -8.41 -23.87
C HIS A 4 -10.53 -7.06 -23.16
N LEU A 5 -11.46 -6.88 -22.22
CA LEU A 5 -11.57 -5.67 -21.39
C LEU A 5 -10.31 -5.43 -20.53
N ILE A 6 -9.73 -6.50 -19.97
CA ILE A 6 -8.46 -6.42 -19.20
C ILE A 6 -7.30 -6.03 -20.13
N ARG A 7 -7.26 -6.56 -21.35
CA ARG A 7 -6.21 -6.27 -22.34
C ARG A 7 -6.24 -4.81 -22.80
N ASP A 8 -7.44 -4.23 -22.87
CA ASP A 8 -7.66 -2.85 -23.29
C ASP A 8 -7.64 -1.86 -22.10
N PHE A 9 -7.17 -2.30 -20.92
CA PHE A 9 -7.12 -1.53 -19.66
C PHE A 9 -8.47 -0.98 -19.19
N ILE A 10 -9.58 -1.55 -19.67
CA ILE A 10 -10.94 -1.21 -19.27
C ILE A 10 -11.27 -1.99 -18.00
N ILE A 11 -10.82 -1.47 -16.87
CA ILE A 11 -11.19 -1.98 -15.55
C ILE A 11 -12.52 -1.30 -15.19
N TYR A 12 -13.66 -1.95 -15.47
CA TYR A 12 -14.99 -1.47 -15.04
C TYR A 12 -15.18 -1.67 -13.54
N ILE A 13 -14.29 -1.11 -12.73
CA ILE A 13 -14.47 -0.98 -11.29
C ILE A 13 -14.95 0.44 -11.04
N SER A 14 -16.16 0.58 -10.50
CA SER A 14 -16.63 1.90 -10.09
C SER A 14 -15.67 2.45 -9.03
N LYS A 15 -15.51 3.79 -9.00
CA LYS A 15 -14.72 4.44 -7.94
C LYS A 15 -15.13 3.97 -6.55
N THR A 16 -16.43 3.82 -6.30
CA THR A 16 -16.97 3.33 -5.02
C THR A 16 -16.51 1.92 -4.69
N LYS A 17 -16.53 1.00 -5.66
CA LYS A 17 -16.06 -0.38 -5.48
C LYS A 17 -14.55 -0.41 -5.28
N PHE A 18 -13.79 0.37 -6.06
CA PHE A 18 -12.34 0.47 -5.92
C PHE A 18 -11.96 0.98 -4.54
N PHE A 19 -12.48 2.14 -4.12
CA PHE A 19 -12.12 2.75 -2.85
C PHE A 19 -12.53 1.89 -1.65
N SER A 20 -13.71 1.26 -1.70
CA SER A 20 -14.14 0.34 -0.64
C SER A 20 -13.20 -0.86 -0.52
N THR A 21 -12.91 -1.54 -1.65
CA THR A 21 -12.01 -2.69 -1.66
C THR A 21 -10.59 -2.31 -1.27
N PHE A 22 -10.07 -1.21 -1.83
CA PHE A 22 -8.75 -0.68 -1.48
C PHE A 22 -8.64 -0.40 0.01
N TYR A 23 -9.62 0.28 0.61
CA TYR A 23 -9.59 0.63 2.03
C TYR A 23 -9.56 -0.60 2.94
N ILE A 24 -10.35 -1.63 2.62
CA ILE A 24 -10.35 -2.89 3.38
C ILE A 24 -8.98 -3.57 3.30
N ILE A 25 -8.41 -3.69 2.09
CA ILE A 25 -7.10 -4.33 1.91
C ILE A 25 -5.99 -3.48 2.53
N PHE A 26 -6.02 -2.16 2.34
CA PHE A 26 -5.07 -1.24 2.95
C PHE A 26 -5.00 -1.43 4.46
N LYS A 27 -6.15 -1.50 5.16
CA LYS A 27 -6.16 -1.83 6.60
C LYS A 27 -5.59 -3.22 6.89
N ALA A 28 -5.99 -4.23 6.11
CA ALA A 28 -5.52 -5.60 6.30
C ALA A 28 -4.00 -5.75 6.06
N THR A 29 -3.37 -4.83 5.32
CA THR A 29 -1.93 -4.86 5.06
C THR A 29 -1.06 -4.36 6.21
N PHE A 30 -1.63 -3.76 7.27
CA PHE A 30 -0.90 -3.35 8.49
C PHE A 30 -0.56 -4.54 9.39
N ILE A 31 0.12 -5.53 8.83
CA ILE A 31 0.74 -6.63 9.58
C ILE A 31 2.22 -6.34 9.79
N GLU A 32 2.81 -6.91 10.84
CA GLU A 32 4.19 -6.67 11.25
C GLU A 32 5.18 -6.86 10.09
N SER A 33 5.09 -7.97 9.36
CA SER A 33 6.00 -8.27 8.25
C SER A 33 5.96 -7.24 7.13
N ASN A 34 4.78 -6.71 6.79
CA ASN A 34 4.63 -5.67 5.77
C ASN A 34 5.19 -4.33 6.26
N ILE A 35 4.95 -3.98 7.52
CA ILE A 35 5.49 -2.75 8.12
C ILE A 35 7.03 -2.82 8.15
N GLN A 36 7.59 -3.93 8.61
CA GLN A 36 9.04 -4.14 8.62
C GLN A 36 9.64 -4.08 7.21
N GLY A 37 8.97 -4.72 6.22
CA GLY A 37 9.36 -4.65 4.82
C GLY A 37 9.36 -3.22 4.26
N GLY A 38 8.32 -2.43 4.58
CA GLY A 38 8.21 -1.03 4.20
C GLY A 38 9.33 -0.17 4.78
N PHE A 39 9.62 -0.32 6.07
CA PHE A 39 10.69 0.42 6.75
C PHE A 39 12.07 0.04 6.20
N LYS A 40 12.30 -1.24 5.89
CA LYS A 40 13.53 -1.69 5.24
C LYS A 40 13.69 -1.05 3.85
N GLY A 41 12.63 -1.08 3.03
CA GLY A 41 12.62 -0.46 1.70
C GLY A 41 12.88 1.04 1.73
N ALA A 42 12.34 1.73 2.74
CA ALA A 42 12.54 3.16 2.96
C ALA A 42 13.88 3.52 3.67
N ARG A 43 14.73 2.53 3.99
CA ARG A 43 15.98 2.72 4.75
C ARG A 43 15.75 3.43 6.10
N LEU A 44 14.65 3.06 6.75
CA LEU A 44 14.19 3.50 8.06
C LEU A 44 14.51 2.46 9.16
N MET A 45 15.31 1.43 8.84
CA MET A 45 15.85 0.48 9.81
C MET A 45 17.23 0.92 10.32
N PRO A 46 17.61 0.60 11.58
CA PRO A 46 16.80 -0.08 12.61
C PRO A 46 15.63 0.81 13.09
N PHE A 47 14.60 0.19 13.70
CA PHE A 47 13.36 0.85 14.17
C PHE A 47 13.58 1.81 15.37
N ASN A 48 14.53 2.73 15.22
CA ASN A 48 14.79 3.79 16.18
C ASN A 48 13.88 4.96 15.84
N LEU A 49 12.94 5.24 16.76
CA LEU A 49 11.89 6.24 16.56
C LEU A 49 12.46 7.62 16.23
N GLU A 50 13.50 8.06 16.95
CA GLU A 50 14.16 9.35 16.70
C GLU A 50 14.76 9.43 15.30
N THR A 51 15.45 8.36 14.86
CA THR A 51 16.06 8.27 13.53
C THR A 51 15.00 8.31 12.42
N ILE A 52 13.86 7.66 12.65
CA ILE A 52 12.74 7.64 11.70
C ILE A 52 12.10 9.03 11.59
N ILE A 53 11.81 9.67 12.73
CA ILE A 53 11.23 11.02 12.77
C ILE A 53 12.17 12.02 12.08
N LEU A 54 13.47 11.97 12.38
CA LEU A 54 14.48 12.82 11.73
C LEU A 54 14.55 12.61 10.21
N LYS A 55 14.39 11.37 9.72
CA LYS A 55 14.41 11.07 8.28
C LYS A 55 13.15 11.52 7.55
N LEU A 56 12.02 11.57 8.24
CA LEU A 56 10.73 11.91 7.62
C LEU A 56 10.53 13.41 7.43
N ASN A 57 11.36 14.29 8.02
CA ASN A 57 11.26 15.75 7.92
C ASN A 57 9.80 16.26 8.07
N ILE A 58 9.06 15.71 9.03
CA ILE A 58 7.70 16.14 9.39
C ILE A 58 7.82 17.15 10.55
#